data_AF-A0A4S2AP90-F1
#
_entry.id   AF-A0A4S2AP90-F1
#
_cell.length_a   1.000
_cell.length_b   1.000
_cell.length_c   1.000
_cell.angle_alpha   90.00
_cell.angle_beta   90.00
_cell.angle_gamma   90.00
#
_symmetry.space_group_name_H-M   'P 1'
#
loop_
_entity.id
_entity.type
_entity.pdbx_description
1 polymer ?
#
loop_
_entity_poly.entity_id
_entity_poly.type
_entity_poly.pdbx_seq_one_letter_code
_entity_poly.pdbx_strand_id
1 'polypeptide(L)'
;MLNNVKLKIAIALLSASLLGLGSCRKAPTNTSTSGLATIVCDDSFENIMNQEIDVFEYTTKGNANIIPYYVSEKACIDSLLDFRTKTIVIARDLTEKEKAYLKSEKKLVRSNRIAVDAIALIVNPGNPVEILSEKEIGEILSGEITRWDQIEPSKLGEIQVVFDNEGSSTVQYMRDSLMNGRKFSPNVYAQNSNQEVFAQVQQRKSALGIIGVSWISADMRTRDLPREERIKSLERQDTTVAEFDTSIKVLKVRRDDSIEAYKPYQGYIYDGRYPLYRSIYMITTSANGSLSHGFYSFVTGTIGQKIIQRTGILPARVQPRMVNLN
;
A
#
# COMPACT_ATOMS: atom_id res chain seq x y z
N MET A 1 59.77 15.06 61.47
CA MET A 1 59.42 15.61 60.13
C MET A 1 58.90 14.53 59.17
N LEU A 2 57.86 13.76 59.53
CA LEU A 2 57.38 12.68 58.63
C LEU A 2 55.85 12.44 58.62
N ASN A 3 55.03 13.35 59.18
CA ASN A 3 53.57 13.17 59.19
C ASN A 3 52.75 14.16 58.35
N ASN A 4 53.36 15.13 57.69
CA ASN A 4 52.63 16.14 56.89
C ASN A 4 52.70 15.93 55.36
N VAL A 5 53.38 14.89 54.88
CA VAL A 5 53.52 14.62 53.44
C VAL A 5 52.46 13.63 52.93
N LYS A 6 52.01 12.67 53.75
CA LYS A 6 50.99 11.69 53.33
C LYS A 6 49.58 12.26 53.22
N LEU A 7 49.26 13.34 53.94
CA LEU A 7 47.92 13.95 53.92
C LEU A 7 47.68 14.83 52.68
N LYS A 8 48.73 15.41 52.07
CA LYS A 8 48.58 16.23 50.85
C LYS A 8 48.51 15.41 49.56
N ILE A 9 49.03 14.19 49.55
CA ILE A 9 48.96 13.29 48.38
C ILE A 9 47.59 12.62 48.28
N ALA A 10 46.91 12.37 49.41
CA ALA A 10 45.55 11.83 49.42
C ALA A 10 44.48 12.82 48.90
N ILE A 11 44.74 14.13 48.98
CA ILE A 11 43.82 15.18 48.50
C ILE A 11 44.07 15.51 47.02
N ALA A 12 45.27 15.28 46.50
CA ALA A 12 45.59 15.49 45.07
C ALA A 12 45.14 14.34 44.15
N LEU A 13 44.76 13.18 44.71
CA LEU A 13 44.23 12.04 43.94
C LEU A 13 42.69 11.95 43.98
N LEU A 14 42.01 12.83 44.73
CA LEU A 14 40.55 12.89 44.78
C LEU A 14 39.94 13.92 43.80
N SER A 15 40.75 14.68 43.07
CA SER A 15 40.31 15.73 42.15
C SER A 15 40.54 15.41 40.67
N ALA A 16 40.98 14.18 40.33
CA ALA A 16 41.26 13.76 38.95
C ALA A 16 40.23 12.77 38.35
N SER A 17 39.13 12.49 39.04
CA SER A 17 38.11 11.50 38.62
C SER A 17 36.72 12.11 38.38
N LEU A 18 36.66 13.30 37.78
CA LEU A 18 35.40 13.91 37.31
C LEU A 18 35.49 14.51 35.88
N LEU A 19 36.30 13.90 35.00
CA LEU A 19 36.32 14.22 33.56
C LEU A 19 35.87 13.04 32.68
N GLY A 20 34.96 12.23 33.19
CA GLY A 20 34.28 11.21 32.40
C GLY A 20 32.83 11.18 32.78
N LEU A 21 31.99 11.98 32.10
CA LEU A 21 30.54 11.83 31.92
C LEU A 21 30.00 13.10 31.24
N GLY A 22 30.27 13.20 29.95
CA GLY A 22 29.77 14.28 29.09
C GLY A 22 29.35 13.80 27.71
N SER A 23 29.05 12.50 27.56
CA SER A 23 28.26 12.02 26.43
C SER A 23 26.97 11.45 27.00
N CYS A 24 26.12 12.34 27.50
CA CYS A 24 24.69 12.10 27.40
C CYS A 24 24.38 11.97 25.90
N ARG A 25 24.55 10.77 25.33
CA ARG A 25 23.79 10.39 24.15
C ARG A 25 22.33 10.49 24.60
N LYS A 26 21.72 11.66 24.36
CA LYS A 26 20.27 11.84 24.50
C LYS A 26 19.66 10.62 23.83
N ALA A 27 18.88 9.85 24.59
CA ALA A 27 18.06 8.80 23.99
C ALA A 27 17.35 9.41 22.78
N PRO A 28 17.25 8.71 21.63
CA PRO A 28 16.62 9.26 20.44
C PRO A 28 15.27 9.86 20.83
N THR A 29 15.17 11.18 20.79
CA THR A 29 13.92 11.85 21.12
C THR A 29 12.94 11.52 20.01
N ASN A 30 11.81 10.92 20.36
CA ASN A 30 10.74 10.66 19.41
C ASN A 30 10.15 12.01 18.97
N THR A 31 10.38 12.36 17.71
CA THR A 31 9.87 13.60 17.09
C THR A 31 9.20 13.25 15.76
N SER A 32 8.64 14.23 15.07
CA SER A 32 8.06 14.02 13.74
C SER A 32 9.06 13.53 12.68
N THR A 33 10.38 13.62 12.94
CA THR A 33 11.43 13.26 11.99
C THR A 33 12.55 12.42 12.62
N SER A 34 12.36 11.90 13.84
CA SER A 34 13.35 11.03 14.50
C SER A 34 12.71 10.01 15.43
N GLY A 35 13.32 8.83 15.53
CA GLY A 35 12.89 7.75 16.40
C GLY A 35 12.41 6.51 15.63
N LEU A 36 11.55 5.73 16.27
CA LEU A 36 10.99 4.50 15.73
C LEU A 36 9.46 4.56 15.78
N ALA A 37 8.81 4.19 14.70
CA ALA A 37 7.36 4.07 14.62
C ALA A 37 6.96 2.81 13.86
N THR A 38 5.87 2.18 14.29
CA THR A 38 5.26 1.06 13.57
C THR A 38 4.03 1.55 12.81
N ILE A 39 3.79 0.97 11.65
CA ILE A 39 2.54 1.12 10.91
C ILE A 39 2.01 -0.26 10.51
N VAL A 40 0.69 -0.37 10.34
CA VAL A 40 0.08 -1.61 9.86
C VAL A 40 -0.68 -1.31 8.57
N CYS A 41 -0.30 -1.95 7.48
CA CYS A 41 -0.78 -1.62 6.14
C CYS A 41 -1.45 -2.83 5.52
N ASP A 42 -2.55 -2.60 4.78
CA ASP A 42 -3.11 -3.64 3.93
C ASP A 42 -2.04 -4.08 2.93
N ASP A 43 -1.82 -5.39 2.81
CA ASP A 43 -0.81 -6.00 1.95
C ASP A 43 -0.91 -5.54 0.50
N SER A 44 -2.11 -5.26 -0.01
CA SER A 44 -2.31 -4.73 -1.36
C SER A 44 -1.59 -3.40 -1.62
N PHE A 45 -1.22 -2.65 -0.59
CA PHE A 45 -0.56 -1.34 -0.70
C PHE A 45 0.93 -1.37 -0.35
N GLU A 46 1.52 -2.57 -0.23
CA GLU A 46 2.93 -2.76 0.15
C GLU A 46 3.89 -1.93 -0.70
N ASN A 47 3.81 -2.03 -2.03
CA ASN A 47 4.73 -1.34 -2.93
C ASN A 47 4.69 0.19 -2.73
N ILE A 48 3.48 0.76 -2.64
CA ILE A 48 3.28 2.20 -2.48
C ILE A 48 3.86 2.65 -1.12
N MET A 49 3.56 1.91 -0.05
CA MET A 49 4.03 2.28 1.28
C MET A 49 5.54 2.11 1.46
N ASN A 50 6.14 1.09 0.85
CA ASN A 50 7.59 0.92 0.86
C ASN A 50 8.30 2.12 0.22
N GLN A 51 7.77 2.64 -0.89
CA GLN A 51 8.34 3.84 -1.53
C GLN A 51 8.18 5.10 -0.65
N GLU A 52 7.03 5.29 -0.02
CA GLU A 52 6.80 6.39 0.92
C GLU A 52 7.78 6.32 2.11
N ILE A 53 7.99 5.12 2.67
CA ILE A 53 8.92 4.88 3.78
C ILE A 53 10.36 5.18 3.34
N ASP A 54 10.79 4.64 2.21
CA ASP A 54 12.15 4.81 1.69
C ASP A 54 12.50 6.29 1.52
N VAL A 55 11.61 7.07 0.90
CA VAL A 55 11.84 8.50 0.70
C VAL A 55 11.73 9.26 2.02
N PHE A 56 10.77 8.95 2.89
CA PHE A 56 10.65 9.63 4.18
C PHE A 56 11.91 9.44 5.03
N GLU A 57 12.38 8.22 5.21
CA GLU A 57 13.59 7.92 5.96
C GLU A 57 14.85 8.53 5.33
N TYR A 58 14.92 8.57 3.99
CA TYR A 58 15.98 9.30 3.30
C TYR A 58 15.94 10.81 3.61
N THR A 59 14.77 11.45 3.56
CA THR A 59 14.61 12.89 3.85
C THR A 59 14.91 13.24 5.31
N THR A 60 14.69 12.31 6.24
CA THR A 60 15.07 12.45 7.65
C THR A 60 16.54 12.11 7.92
N LYS A 61 17.33 11.80 6.88
CA LYS A 61 18.75 11.42 6.97
C LYS A 61 18.98 10.20 7.87
N GLY A 62 18.04 9.24 7.85
CA GLY A 62 18.09 8.02 8.66
C GLY A 62 17.80 8.21 10.15
N ASN A 63 17.36 9.39 10.58
CA ASN A 63 17.01 9.63 11.99
C ASN A 63 15.64 9.04 12.36
N ALA A 64 14.74 8.90 11.39
CA ALA A 64 13.47 8.20 11.53
C ALA A 64 13.56 6.80 10.95
N ASN A 65 12.93 5.84 11.62
CA ASN A 65 12.73 4.48 11.11
C ASN A 65 11.24 4.11 11.23
N ILE A 66 10.64 3.70 10.12
CA ILE A 66 9.26 3.21 10.05
C ILE A 66 9.31 1.69 9.84
N ILE A 67 8.72 0.94 10.75
CA ILE A 67 8.56 -0.51 10.64
C ILE A 67 7.14 -0.81 10.13
N PRO A 68 6.96 -1.19 8.85
CA PRO A 68 5.67 -1.62 8.35
C PRO A 68 5.38 -3.08 8.70
N TYR A 69 4.12 -3.36 9.00
CA TYR A 69 3.55 -4.71 9.03
C TYR A 69 2.47 -4.80 7.96
N TYR A 70 2.71 -5.61 6.93
CA TYR A 70 1.76 -5.87 5.85
C TYR A 70 0.86 -7.05 6.22
N VAL A 71 -0.43 -6.79 6.32
CA VAL A 71 -1.46 -7.75 6.77
C VAL A 71 -2.76 -7.50 5.99
N SER A 72 -3.81 -8.28 6.23
CA SER A 72 -5.12 -8.03 5.62
C SER A 72 -5.77 -6.73 6.14
N GLU A 73 -6.59 -6.05 5.34
CA GLU A 73 -7.35 -4.86 5.77
C GLU A 73 -8.09 -5.11 7.09
N LYS A 74 -8.71 -6.28 7.22
CA LYS A 74 -9.36 -6.68 8.48
C LYS A 74 -8.39 -6.64 9.66
N ALA A 75 -7.21 -7.23 9.51
CA ALA A 75 -6.19 -7.22 10.56
C ALA A 75 -5.63 -5.83 10.84
N CYS A 76 -5.57 -4.93 9.84
CA CYS A 76 -5.23 -3.51 10.06
C CYS A 76 -6.26 -2.85 11.00
N ILE A 77 -7.54 -3.00 10.68
CA ILE A 77 -8.64 -2.42 11.46
C ILE A 77 -8.65 -2.98 12.88
N ASP A 78 -8.59 -4.31 13.00
CA ASP A 78 -8.52 -4.99 14.31
C ASP A 78 -7.32 -4.47 15.12
N SER A 79 -6.15 -4.30 14.49
CA SER A 79 -4.95 -3.75 15.16
C SER A 79 -5.12 -2.30 15.66
N LEU A 80 -5.88 -1.47 14.93
CA LEU A 80 -6.17 -0.10 15.35
C LEU A 80 -7.18 -0.06 16.50
N LEU A 81 -8.24 -0.87 16.42
CA LEU A 81 -9.30 -0.94 17.43
C LEU A 81 -8.81 -1.59 18.74
N ASP A 82 -7.89 -2.55 18.64
CA ASP A 82 -7.19 -3.15 19.78
C ASP A 82 -6.06 -2.27 20.34
N PHE A 83 -5.81 -1.10 19.74
CA PHE A 83 -4.71 -0.19 20.09
C PHE A 83 -3.29 -0.78 19.99
N ARG A 84 -3.11 -1.86 19.22
CA ARG A 84 -1.81 -2.45 18.93
C ARG A 84 -0.96 -1.56 18.02
N THR A 85 -1.63 -0.81 17.15
CA THR A 85 -1.01 0.23 16.32
C THR A 85 -1.76 1.54 16.45
N LYS A 86 -1.10 2.63 16.07
CA LYS A 86 -1.70 3.97 16.00
C LYS A 86 -1.89 4.46 14.57
N THR A 87 -1.33 3.77 13.58
CA THR A 87 -1.39 4.19 12.18
C THR A 87 -1.67 2.98 11.31
N ILE A 88 -2.69 3.11 10.47
CA ILE A 88 -3.06 2.10 9.49
C ILE A 88 -3.22 2.67 8.08
N VAL A 89 -3.10 1.80 7.08
CA VAL A 89 -3.36 2.11 5.67
C VAL A 89 -4.32 1.06 5.11
N ILE A 90 -5.51 1.47 4.67
CA ILE A 90 -6.62 0.58 4.25
C ILE A 90 -7.39 1.19 3.07
N ALA A 91 -8.28 0.44 2.41
CA ALA A 91 -8.95 0.84 1.16
C ALA A 91 -10.22 1.67 1.33
N ARG A 92 -10.59 1.96 2.57
CA ARG A 92 -11.78 2.75 2.92
C ARG A 92 -11.50 3.61 4.14
N ASP A 93 -12.36 4.61 4.36
CA ASP A 93 -12.36 5.28 5.65
C ASP A 93 -12.91 4.34 6.73
N LEU A 94 -12.66 4.69 8.00
CA LEU A 94 -13.32 4.03 9.11
C LEU A 94 -14.83 4.26 9.04
N THR A 95 -15.60 3.23 9.36
CA THR A 95 -17.05 3.33 9.51
C THR A 95 -17.40 4.24 10.67
N GLU A 96 -18.62 4.76 10.69
CA GLU A 96 -19.10 5.59 11.79
C GLU A 96 -19.07 4.84 13.14
N LYS A 97 -19.28 3.52 13.14
CA LYS A 97 -19.18 2.68 14.34
C LYS A 97 -17.73 2.60 14.85
N GLU A 98 -16.78 2.36 13.94
CA GLU A 98 -15.34 2.31 14.27
C GLU A 98 -14.85 3.66 14.80
N LYS A 99 -15.25 4.77 14.17
CA LYS A 99 -14.95 6.13 14.63
C LYS A 99 -15.55 6.42 16.00
N ALA A 100 -16.81 6.03 16.23
CA ALA A 100 -17.50 6.23 17.50
C ALA A 100 -16.80 5.47 18.64
N TYR A 101 -16.38 4.23 18.40
CA TYR A 101 -15.61 3.44 19.36
C TYR A 101 -14.25 4.07 19.68
N LEU A 102 -13.48 4.50 18.67
CA LEU A 102 -12.21 5.18 18.93
C LEU A 102 -12.41 6.50 19.71
N LYS A 103 -13.51 7.20 19.46
CA LYS A 103 -13.87 8.43 20.19
C LYS A 103 -14.25 8.14 21.65
N SER A 104 -14.98 7.07 21.95
CA SER A 104 -15.29 6.69 23.34
C SER A 104 -14.02 6.34 24.12
N GLU A 105 -13.02 5.81 23.43
CA GLU A 105 -11.68 5.50 23.95
C GLU A 105 -10.72 6.71 23.92
N LYS A 106 -11.27 7.92 23.74
CA LYS A 106 -10.56 9.21 23.73
C LYS A 106 -9.41 9.28 22.72
N LYS A 107 -9.51 8.53 21.62
CA LYS A 107 -8.54 8.59 20.51
C LYS A 107 -8.95 9.66 19.51
N LEU A 108 -8.03 10.57 19.22
CA LEU A 108 -8.22 11.56 18.16
C LEU A 108 -7.87 10.93 16.81
N VAL A 109 -8.89 10.58 16.04
CA VAL A 109 -8.73 9.98 14.72
C VAL A 109 -8.46 11.07 13.68
N ARG A 110 -7.41 10.88 12.88
CA ARG A 110 -7.18 11.61 11.63
C ARG A 110 -7.23 10.61 10.49
N SER A 111 -8.02 10.90 9.47
CA SER A 111 -8.17 10.07 8.28
C SER A 111 -8.06 10.96 7.05
N ASN A 112 -7.23 10.52 6.09
CA ASN A 112 -7.14 11.18 4.80
C ASN A 112 -7.07 10.11 3.71
N ARG A 113 -7.84 10.33 2.64
CA ARG A 113 -7.61 9.63 1.38
C ARG A 113 -6.25 10.09 0.85
N ILE A 114 -5.35 9.15 0.59
CA ILE A 114 -4.01 9.40 0.06
C ILE A 114 -3.89 9.08 -1.43
N ALA A 115 -4.72 8.16 -1.93
CA ALA A 115 -4.72 7.78 -3.33
C ALA A 115 -6.03 7.11 -3.77
N VAL A 116 -6.12 6.82 -5.06
CA VAL A 116 -7.09 5.93 -5.70
C VAL A 116 -6.30 4.91 -6.51
N ASP A 117 -6.49 3.64 -6.19
CA ASP A 117 -5.91 2.47 -6.84
C ASP A 117 -6.98 1.78 -7.68
N ALA A 118 -6.59 1.17 -8.80
CA ALA A 118 -7.49 0.36 -9.60
C ALA A 118 -7.24 -1.12 -9.34
N ILE A 119 -8.25 -1.93 -9.60
CA ILE A 119 -8.14 -3.39 -9.50
C ILE A 119 -8.12 -3.94 -10.91
N ALA A 120 -7.03 -4.63 -11.26
CA ALA A 120 -6.82 -5.26 -12.54
C ALA A 120 -7.31 -6.71 -12.52
N LEU A 121 -7.83 -7.13 -13.67
CA LEU A 121 -8.10 -8.54 -13.98
C LEU A 121 -6.96 -9.05 -14.85
N ILE A 122 -6.25 -10.05 -14.35
CA ILE A 122 -5.13 -10.68 -15.07
C ILE A 122 -5.49 -12.12 -15.43
N VAL A 123 -5.10 -12.51 -16.64
CA VAL A 123 -5.20 -13.89 -17.13
C VAL A 123 -3.87 -14.30 -17.75
N ASN A 124 -3.72 -15.59 -17.99
CA ASN A 124 -2.61 -16.09 -18.78
C ASN A 124 -2.64 -15.48 -20.20
N PRO A 125 -1.49 -15.16 -20.83
CA PRO A 125 -1.46 -14.68 -22.21
C PRO A 125 -2.11 -15.64 -23.22
N GLY A 126 -2.13 -16.95 -22.93
CA GLY A 126 -2.81 -17.96 -23.73
C GLY A 126 -4.32 -18.04 -23.54
N ASN A 127 -4.93 -17.25 -22.66
CA ASN A 127 -6.38 -17.11 -22.56
C ASN A 127 -6.86 -16.17 -23.67
N PRO A 128 -7.85 -16.53 -24.51
CA PRO A 128 -8.24 -15.70 -25.65
C PRO A 128 -9.24 -14.60 -25.30
N VAL A 129 -9.78 -14.55 -24.07
CA VAL A 129 -10.66 -13.46 -23.62
C VAL A 129 -9.87 -12.15 -23.53
N GLU A 130 -10.45 -11.05 -24.01
CA GLU A 130 -9.82 -9.72 -23.97
C GLU A 130 -10.59 -8.74 -23.06
N ILE A 131 -11.88 -8.99 -22.83
CA ILE A 131 -12.81 -8.06 -22.19
C ILE A 131 -13.70 -8.85 -21.23
N LEU A 132 -13.95 -8.29 -20.05
CA LEU A 132 -15.06 -8.67 -19.18
C LEU A 132 -15.88 -7.44 -18.80
N SER A 133 -17.20 -7.59 -18.67
CA SER A 133 -18.08 -6.57 -18.10
C SER A 133 -18.18 -6.68 -16.58
N GLU A 134 -18.57 -5.60 -15.90
CA GLU A 134 -18.86 -5.61 -14.45
C GLU A 134 -19.85 -6.72 -14.09
N LYS A 135 -20.92 -6.87 -14.88
CA LYS A 135 -21.89 -7.96 -14.73
C LYS A 135 -21.25 -9.35 -14.85
N GLU A 136 -20.48 -9.64 -15.90
CA GLU A 136 -19.83 -10.95 -16.08
C GLU A 136 -18.86 -11.24 -14.93
N ILE A 137 -18.15 -10.23 -14.43
CA ILE A 137 -17.26 -10.38 -13.28
C ILE A 137 -18.07 -10.76 -12.03
N GLY A 138 -19.18 -10.07 -11.76
CA GLY A 138 -20.08 -10.40 -10.67
C GLY A 138 -20.67 -11.82 -10.78
N GLU A 139 -21.04 -12.24 -11.99
CA GLU A 139 -21.56 -13.58 -12.29
C GLU A 139 -20.49 -14.68 -12.14
N ILE A 140 -19.24 -14.40 -12.52
CA ILE A 140 -18.10 -15.31 -12.27
C ILE A 140 -17.89 -15.49 -10.76
N LEU A 141 -17.89 -14.38 -10.02
CA LEU A 141 -17.64 -14.39 -8.58
C LEU A 141 -18.78 -15.04 -7.78
N SER A 142 -20.03 -14.92 -8.24
CA SER A 142 -21.19 -15.59 -7.64
C SER A 142 -21.34 -17.05 -8.06
N GLY A 143 -20.69 -17.46 -9.16
CA GLY A 143 -20.78 -18.81 -9.72
C GLY A 143 -21.95 -19.01 -10.69
N GLU A 144 -22.56 -17.93 -11.16
CA GLU A 144 -23.51 -17.95 -12.28
C GLU A 144 -22.78 -18.25 -13.61
N ILE A 145 -21.55 -17.74 -13.75
CA ILE A 145 -20.59 -18.16 -14.77
C ILE A 145 -19.49 -18.96 -14.07
N THR A 146 -19.26 -20.19 -14.50
CA THR A 146 -18.22 -21.07 -13.91
C THR A 146 -17.20 -21.55 -14.92
N ARG A 147 -17.46 -21.32 -16.21
CA ARG A 147 -16.62 -21.81 -17.30
C ARG A 147 -16.36 -20.73 -18.33
N TRP A 148 -15.12 -20.70 -18.82
CA TRP A 148 -14.71 -19.84 -19.92
C TRP A 148 -15.46 -20.14 -21.21
N ASP A 149 -16.02 -21.34 -21.39
CA ASP A 149 -16.88 -21.68 -22.54
C ASP A 149 -18.20 -20.88 -22.56
N GLN A 150 -18.57 -20.23 -21.45
CA GLN A 150 -19.72 -19.34 -21.36
C GLN A 150 -19.37 -17.89 -21.76
N ILE A 151 -18.08 -17.61 -22.04
CA ILE A 151 -17.54 -16.30 -22.42
C ILE A 151 -16.72 -16.46 -23.70
N GLU A 152 -17.28 -16.03 -24.82
CA GLU A 152 -16.61 -16.06 -26.12
C GLU A 152 -15.32 -15.19 -26.12
N PRO A 153 -14.26 -15.59 -26.84
CA PRO A 153 -14.13 -16.77 -27.69
C PRO A 153 -13.49 -17.97 -26.98
N SER A 154 -13.57 -18.04 -25.65
CA SER A 154 -12.75 -18.98 -24.88
C SER A 154 -13.34 -20.37 -24.80
N LYS A 155 -12.44 -21.37 -24.69
CA LYS A 155 -12.79 -22.79 -24.55
C LYS A 155 -11.97 -23.49 -23.46
N LEU A 156 -11.58 -22.73 -22.44
CA LEU A 156 -10.61 -23.15 -21.44
C LEU A 156 -11.22 -23.92 -20.26
N GLY A 157 -12.50 -24.30 -20.34
CA GLY A 157 -13.17 -25.03 -19.27
C GLY A 157 -13.40 -24.18 -18.02
N GLU A 158 -13.25 -24.78 -16.85
CA GLU A 158 -13.55 -24.15 -15.55
C GLU A 158 -12.70 -22.91 -15.26
N ILE A 159 -13.36 -21.85 -14.79
CA ILE A 159 -12.70 -20.63 -14.32
C ILE A 159 -12.25 -20.85 -12.88
N GLN A 160 -10.97 -20.61 -12.61
CA GLN A 160 -10.43 -20.55 -11.26
C GLN A 160 -10.12 -19.09 -10.93
N VAL A 161 -10.86 -18.50 -10.00
CA VAL A 161 -10.58 -17.13 -9.56
C VAL A 161 -9.59 -17.17 -8.42
N VAL A 162 -8.52 -16.38 -8.52
CA VAL A 162 -7.48 -16.30 -7.49
C VAL A 162 -7.32 -14.86 -7.00
N PHE A 163 -7.38 -14.71 -5.67
CA PHE A 163 -7.15 -13.47 -4.93
C PHE A 163 -5.89 -13.60 -4.07
N ASP A 164 -5.41 -12.47 -3.55
CA ASP A 164 -4.28 -12.36 -2.62
C ASP A 164 -4.56 -13.04 -1.28
N ASN A 165 -5.39 -12.48 -0.39
CA ASN A 165 -5.78 -13.10 0.88
C ASN A 165 -7.28 -12.87 1.17
N GLU A 166 -7.93 -13.77 1.92
CA GLU A 166 -9.39 -13.74 2.15
C GLU A 166 -9.90 -12.45 2.83
N GLY A 167 -9.07 -11.85 3.69
CA GLY A 167 -9.37 -10.61 4.39
C GLY A 167 -8.85 -9.35 3.68
N SER A 168 -8.34 -9.46 2.45
CA SER A 168 -7.75 -8.33 1.74
C SER A 168 -8.79 -7.30 1.34
N SER A 169 -8.32 -6.07 1.20
CA SER A 169 -9.13 -4.99 0.66
C SER A 169 -9.63 -5.29 -0.77
N THR A 170 -8.92 -6.11 -1.55
CA THR A 170 -9.32 -6.49 -2.92
C THR A 170 -10.57 -7.38 -2.88
N VAL A 171 -10.54 -8.40 -2.03
CA VAL A 171 -11.66 -9.33 -1.81
C VAL A 171 -12.88 -8.58 -1.28
N GLN A 172 -12.68 -7.68 -0.32
CA GLN A 172 -13.76 -6.87 0.23
C GLN A 172 -14.40 -5.97 -0.84
N TYR A 173 -13.58 -5.28 -1.64
CA TYR A 173 -14.07 -4.43 -2.72
C TYR A 173 -14.93 -5.22 -3.72
N MET A 174 -14.45 -6.37 -4.21
CA MET A 174 -15.19 -7.16 -5.19
C MET A 174 -16.52 -7.67 -4.62
N ARG A 175 -16.54 -8.05 -3.33
CA ARG A 175 -17.76 -8.49 -2.64
C ARG A 175 -18.78 -7.36 -2.51
N ASP A 176 -18.34 -6.18 -2.11
CA ASP A 176 -19.24 -5.07 -1.79
C ASP A 176 -19.72 -4.38 -3.08
N SER A 177 -18.82 -4.14 -4.05
CA SER A 177 -19.12 -3.37 -5.26
C SER A 177 -19.76 -4.17 -6.39
N LEU A 178 -19.42 -5.46 -6.56
CA LEU A 178 -19.92 -6.27 -7.69
C LEU A 178 -20.89 -7.36 -7.25
N MET A 179 -20.84 -7.78 -5.99
CA MET A 179 -21.66 -8.88 -5.48
C MET A 179 -22.76 -8.46 -4.52
N ASN A 180 -22.85 -7.18 -4.13
CA ASN A 180 -23.79 -6.68 -3.13
C ASN A 180 -23.76 -7.49 -1.83
N GLY A 181 -22.57 -7.90 -1.38
CA GLY A 181 -22.39 -8.67 -0.15
C GLY A 181 -22.68 -10.17 -0.26
N ARG A 182 -23.02 -10.70 -1.46
CA ARG A 182 -23.19 -12.15 -1.67
C ARG A 182 -21.89 -12.91 -1.37
N LYS A 183 -22.03 -14.19 -1.01
CA LYS A 183 -20.88 -15.09 -0.82
C LYS A 183 -20.25 -15.43 -2.16
N PHE A 184 -18.93 -15.54 -2.19
CA PHE A 184 -18.19 -16.03 -3.35
C PHE A 184 -18.52 -17.49 -3.64
N SER A 185 -18.42 -17.86 -4.93
CA SER A 185 -18.53 -19.24 -5.37
C SER A 185 -17.37 -20.10 -4.85
N PRO A 186 -17.53 -21.43 -4.80
CA PRO A 186 -16.44 -22.34 -4.40
C PRO A 186 -15.20 -22.29 -5.30
N ASN A 187 -15.32 -21.70 -6.51
CA ASN A 187 -14.23 -21.57 -7.46
C ASN A 187 -13.39 -20.30 -7.25
N VAL A 188 -13.64 -19.58 -6.16
CA VAL A 188 -12.87 -18.41 -5.72
C VAL A 188 -11.91 -18.83 -4.61
N TYR A 189 -10.62 -18.67 -4.85
CA TYR A 189 -9.55 -19.09 -3.96
C TYR A 189 -8.73 -17.88 -3.50
N ALA A 190 -8.58 -17.72 -2.19
CA ALA A 190 -7.56 -16.84 -1.64
C ALA A 190 -6.20 -17.55 -1.64
N GLN A 191 -5.15 -16.86 -2.05
CA GLN A 191 -3.77 -17.30 -1.92
C GLN A 191 -3.18 -16.79 -0.58
N ASN A 192 -1.86 -16.77 -0.46
CA ASN A 192 -1.16 -16.11 0.66
C ASN A 192 -0.60 -14.73 0.28
N SER A 193 -0.44 -14.42 -1.01
CA SER A 193 0.18 -13.18 -1.46
C SER A 193 -0.17 -12.82 -2.91
N ASN A 194 0.01 -11.54 -3.26
CA ASN A 194 -0.11 -11.03 -4.63
C ASN A 194 0.87 -11.71 -5.62
N GLN A 195 2.04 -12.14 -5.14
CA GLN A 195 3.04 -12.90 -5.90
C GLN A 195 2.52 -14.29 -6.29
N GLU A 196 1.82 -14.96 -5.37
CA GLU A 196 1.21 -16.26 -5.65
C GLU A 196 0.07 -16.13 -6.67
N VAL A 197 -0.75 -15.08 -6.59
CA VAL A 197 -1.77 -14.77 -7.62
C VAL A 197 -1.13 -14.69 -9.00
N PHE A 198 -0.04 -13.94 -9.13
CA PHE A 198 0.70 -13.78 -10.37
C PHE A 198 1.27 -15.12 -10.88
N ALA A 199 1.84 -15.94 -9.99
CA ALA A 199 2.36 -17.25 -10.33
C ALA A 199 1.25 -18.23 -10.79
N GLN A 200 0.08 -18.24 -10.14
CA GLN A 200 -1.05 -19.06 -10.54
C GLN A 200 -1.54 -18.70 -11.95
N VAL A 201 -1.64 -17.40 -12.25
CA VAL A 201 -2.08 -16.88 -13.54
C VAL A 201 -1.09 -17.22 -14.67
N GLN A 202 0.22 -17.14 -14.39
CA GLN A 202 1.25 -17.56 -15.34
C GLN A 202 1.21 -19.06 -15.65
N GLN A 203 0.92 -19.91 -14.66
CA GLN A 203 0.95 -21.36 -14.82
C GLN A 203 -0.35 -21.92 -15.41
N ARG A 204 -1.49 -21.27 -15.19
CA ARG A 204 -2.82 -21.82 -15.52
C ARG A 204 -3.57 -20.93 -16.51
N LYS A 205 -3.81 -21.44 -17.72
CA LYS A 205 -4.55 -20.72 -18.76
C LYS A 205 -5.97 -20.31 -18.35
N SER A 206 -6.62 -21.12 -17.52
CA SER A 206 -7.99 -20.89 -17.06
C SER A 206 -8.09 -20.06 -15.78
N ALA A 207 -6.98 -19.60 -15.19
CA ALA A 207 -7.01 -18.77 -14.00
C ALA A 207 -7.38 -17.30 -14.34
N LEU A 208 -8.24 -16.72 -13.51
CA LEU A 208 -8.54 -15.30 -13.44
C LEU A 208 -7.96 -14.75 -12.14
N GLY A 209 -6.90 -13.97 -12.22
CA GLY A 209 -6.33 -13.25 -11.09
C GLY A 209 -6.94 -11.87 -10.93
N ILE A 210 -7.17 -11.47 -9.68
CA ILE A 210 -7.68 -10.15 -9.34
C ILE A 210 -6.68 -9.48 -8.40
N ILE A 211 -6.12 -8.35 -8.82
CA ILE A 211 -4.96 -7.74 -8.17
C ILE A 211 -4.97 -6.21 -8.27
N GLY A 212 -4.45 -5.50 -7.28
CA GLY A 212 -4.27 -4.04 -7.36
C GLY A 212 -3.29 -3.64 -8.47
N VAL A 213 -3.53 -2.52 -9.16
CA VAL A 213 -2.66 -2.04 -10.25
C VAL A 213 -1.26 -1.73 -9.76
N SER A 214 -1.14 -1.26 -8.52
CA SER A 214 0.13 -1.04 -7.82
C SER A 214 1.10 -2.24 -7.85
N TRP A 215 0.62 -3.46 -8.13
CA TRP A 215 1.44 -4.66 -8.26
C TRP A 215 1.87 -4.99 -9.69
N ILE A 216 1.19 -4.45 -10.70
CA ILE A 216 1.43 -4.77 -12.12
C ILE A 216 1.97 -3.59 -12.93
N SER A 217 1.89 -2.36 -12.42
CA SER A 217 2.48 -1.18 -13.05
C SER A 217 3.93 -0.97 -12.62
N ALA A 218 4.86 -0.89 -13.58
CA ALA A 218 6.25 -0.40 -13.54
C ALA A 218 7.20 -0.87 -12.40
N ASP A 219 6.72 -1.53 -11.34
CA ASP A 219 7.50 -1.77 -10.13
C ASP A 219 7.90 -3.24 -9.95
N MET A 220 7.36 -4.17 -10.76
CA MET A 220 7.87 -5.56 -10.76
C MET A 220 9.35 -5.63 -11.17
N ARG A 221 9.83 -4.70 -12.00
CA ARG A 221 11.23 -4.64 -12.44
C ARG A 221 12.17 -4.01 -11.41
N THR A 222 11.66 -3.18 -10.50
CA THR A 222 12.45 -2.38 -9.55
C THR A 222 12.33 -2.86 -8.11
N ARG A 223 11.37 -3.73 -7.79
CA ARG A 223 11.14 -4.24 -6.43
C ARG A 223 12.35 -4.94 -5.83
N ASP A 224 13.04 -5.74 -6.64
CA ASP A 224 14.23 -6.49 -6.23
C ASP A 224 15.51 -5.64 -6.23
N LEU A 225 15.43 -4.36 -6.62
CA LEU A 225 16.58 -3.48 -6.58
C LEU A 225 16.93 -3.11 -5.14
N PRO A 226 18.23 -2.94 -4.84
CA PRO A 226 18.67 -2.35 -3.60
C PRO A 226 18.01 -0.99 -3.37
N ARG A 227 17.72 -0.66 -2.10
CA ARG A 227 17.03 0.56 -1.68
C ARG A 227 17.59 1.85 -2.32
N GLU A 228 18.91 1.97 -2.39
CA GLU A 228 19.56 3.13 -3.02
C GLU A 228 19.25 3.26 -4.51
N GLU A 229 19.13 2.14 -5.21
CA GLU A 229 18.82 2.12 -6.64
C GLU A 229 17.33 2.40 -6.89
N ARG A 230 16.43 1.95 -6.00
CA ARG A 230 15.01 2.36 -6.02
C ARG A 230 14.85 3.87 -5.86
N ILE A 231 15.57 4.48 -4.91
CA ILE A 231 15.52 5.93 -4.71
C ILE A 231 16.00 6.67 -5.98
N LYS A 232 17.08 6.18 -6.62
CA LYS A 232 17.59 6.75 -7.88
C LYS A 232 16.64 6.53 -9.07
N SER A 233 15.93 5.39 -9.14
CA SER A 233 14.96 5.15 -10.21
C SER A 233 13.76 6.08 -10.10
N LEU A 234 13.33 6.44 -8.89
CA LEU A 234 12.26 7.41 -8.65
C LEU A 234 12.61 8.82 -9.16
N GLU A 235 13.89 9.17 -9.32
CA GLU A 235 14.34 10.45 -9.88
C GLU A 235 14.24 10.50 -11.41
N ARG A 236 14.25 9.35 -12.09
CA ARG A 236 14.16 9.27 -13.55
C ARG A 236 12.74 9.66 -13.98
N GLN A 237 12.63 10.69 -14.82
CA GLN A 237 11.36 11.33 -15.22
C GLN A 237 10.56 10.53 -16.26
N ASP A 238 10.57 9.20 -16.21
CA ASP A 238 9.88 8.41 -17.22
C ASP A 238 8.45 8.11 -16.79
N THR A 239 7.54 9.04 -17.10
CA THR A 239 6.09 8.86 -16.96
C THR A 239 5.45 8.16 -18.16
N THR A 240 6.25 7.56 -19.05
CA THR A 240 5.70 6.78 -20.16
C THR A 240 4.98 5.56 -19.61
N VAL A 241 3.80 5.31 -20.18
CA VAL A 241 2.81 4.30 -19.77
C VAL A 241 3.51 3.06 -19.24
N ALA A 242 3.28 2.72 -17.97
CA ALA A 242 3.74 1.46 -17.39
C ALA A 242 3.22 0.32 -18.28
N GLU A 243 4.07 -0.21 -19.15
CA GLU A 243 3.77 -1.42 -19.87
C GLU A 243 3.61 -2.53 -18.84
N PHE A 244 2.47 -3.22 -18.88
CA PHE A 244 2.22 -4.35 -18.00
C PHE A 244 3.20 -5.47 -18.33
N ASP A 245 3.57 -6.25 -17.31
CA ASP A 245 4.41 -7.44 -17.49
C ASP A 245 3.79 -8.37 -18.55
N THR A 246 4.57 -8.70 -19.58
CA THR A 246 4.12 -9.52 -20.73
C THR A 246 3.92 -10.99 -20.37
N SER A 247 4.38 -11.44 -19.20
CA SER A 247 4.12 -12.78 -18.68
C SER A 247 2.66 -12.99 -18.27
N ILE A 248 1.91 -11.91 -18.08
CA ILE A 248 0.45 -11.95 -17.89
C ILE A 248 -0.26 -11.06 -18.91
N LYS A 249 -1.57 -11.27 -19.05
CA LYS A 249 -2.44 -10.41 -19.85
C LYS A 249 -3.45 -9.71 -18.96
N VAL A 250 -3.42 -8.39 -18.97
CA VAL A 250 -4.43 -7.55 -18.30
C VAL A 250 -5.65 -7.39 -19.20
N LEU A 251 -6.81 -7.83 -18.73
CA LEU A 251 -8.09 -7.70 -19.43
C LEU A 251 -8.61 -6.27 -19.36
N LYS A 252 -9.36 -5.88 -20.39
CA LYS A 252 -10.17 -4.65 -20.33
C LYS A 252 -11.43 -4.92 -19.52
N VAL A 253 -11.89 -3.91 -18.78
CA VAL A 253 -13.18 -3.96 -18.08
C VAL A 253 -14.15 -2.98 -18.71
N ARG A 254 -15.36 -3.45 -18.98
CA ARG A 254 -16.47 -2.68 -19.54
C ARG A 254 -17.52 -2.42 -18.46
N ARG A 255 -18.02 -1.18 -18.40
CA ARG A 255 -19.20 -0.86 -17.57
C ARG A 255 -20.47 -1.44 -18.20
N ASP A 256 -21.45 -1.79 -17.38
CA ASP A 256 -22.72 -2.31 -17.89
C ASP A 256 -23.49 -1.30 -18.75
N ASP A 257 -23.26 0.00 -18.53
CA ASP A 257 -23.87 1.11 -19.26
C ASP A 257 -23.01 1.66 -20.42
N SER A 258 -21.88 1.00 -20.73
CA SER A 258 -20.93 1.44 -21.76
C SER A 258 -20.63 0.35 -22.78
N ILE A 259 -20.37 0.76 -24.02
CA ILE A 259 -19.85 -0.12 -25.08
C ILE A 259 -18.32 -0.21 -25.06
N GLU A 260 -17.64 0.76 -24.44
CA GLU A 260 -16.18 0.84 -24.40
C GLU A 260 -15.62 0.13 -23.16
N ALA A 261 -14.54 -0.62 -23.38
CA ALA A 261 -13.81 -1.32 -22.34
C ALA A 261 -12.41 -0.74 -22.19
N TYR A 262 -11.97 -0.55 -20.95
CA TYR A 262 -10.70 0.11 -20.64
C TYR A 262 -9.78 -0.83 -19.89
N LYS A 263 -8.47 -0.71 -20.12
CA LYS A 263 -7.45 -1.24 -19.20
C LYS A 263 -7.30 -0.27 -18.02
N PRO A 264 -6.75 -0.70 -16.89
CA PRO A 264 -6.63 0.16 -15.71
C PRO A 264 -5.43 1.12 -15.81
N TYR A 265 -5.37 1.94 -16.86
CA TYR A 265 -4.34 2.96 -17.00
C TYR A 265 -4.69 4.20 -16.17
N GLN A 266 -3.67 4.88 -15.61
CA GLN A 266 -3.84 6.05 -14.75
C GLN A 266 -4.78 7.12 -15.32
N GLY A 267 -4.70 7.38 -16.64
CA GLY A 267 -5.59 8.32 -17.31
C GLY A 267 -7.08 7.92 -17.26
N TYR A 268 -7.37 6.63 -17.48
CA TYR A 268 -8.73 6.09 -17.42
C TYR A 268 -9.28 5.93 -16.01
N ILE A 269 -8.39 5.83 -15.01
CA ILE A 269 -8.76 5.91 -13.60
C ILE A 269 -9.12 7.36 -13.24
N TYR A 270 -8.31 8.32 -13.69
CA TYR A 270 -8.49 9.75 -13.41
C TYR A 270 -9.81 10.32 -13.94
N ASP A 271 -10.20 9.96 -15.16
CA ASP A 271 -11.45 10.43 -15.76
C ASP A 271 -12.66 9.54 -15.45
N GLY A 272 -12.48 8.49 -14.65
CA GLY A 272 -13.54 7.59 -14.20
C GLY A 272 -14.02 6.57 -15.25
N ARG A 273 -13.34 6.45 -16.40
CA ARG A 273 -13.70 5.48 -17.45
C ARG A 273 -13.44 4.04 -17.03
N TYR A 274 -12.36 3.76 -16.29
CA TYR A 274 -12.12 2.43 -15.74
C TYR A 274 -13.01 2.17 -14.51
N PRO A 275 -13.78 1.06 -14.47
CA PRO A 275 -14.81 0.87 -13.45
C PRO A 275 -14.30 0.40 -12.09
N LEU A 276 -13.25 -0.42 -12.06
CA LEU A 276 -12.82 -1.08 -10.83
C LEU A 276 -11.73 -0.24 -10.14
N TYR A 277 -12.13 0.54 -9.15
CA TYR A 277 -11.21 1.37 -8.38
C TYR A 277 -11.62 1.47 -6.92
N ARG A 278 -10.63 1.57 -6.05
CA ARG A 278 -10.78 1.76 -4.60
C ARG A 278 -9.95 2.94 -4.14
N SER A 279 -10.40 3.58 -3.06
CA SER A 279 -9.60 4.60 -2.41
C SER A 279 -8.52 3.96 -1.56
N ILE A 280 -7.47 4.71 -1.21
CA ILE A 280 -6.50 4.32 -0.19
C ILE A 280 -6.54 5.42 0.88
N TYR A 281 -6.75 5.01 2.12
CA TYR A 281 -6.78 5.89 3.28
C TYR A 281 -5.60 5.60 4.18
N MET A 282 -4.95 6.66 4.63
CA MET A 282 -4.06 6.59 5.78
C MET A 282 -4.82 7.15 6.98
N ILE A 283 -4.83 6.39 8.07
CA ILE A 283 -5.55 6.73 9.30
C ILE A 283 -4.58 6.69 10.46
N THR A 284 -4.61 7.69 11.35
CA THR A 284 -3.78 7.72 12.54
C THR A 284 -4.50 8.26 13.78
N THR A 285 -4.24 7.64 14.93
CA THR A 285 -4.61 8.11 16.27
C THR A 285 -3.41 8.70 17.03
N SER A 286 -2.28 8.89 16.34
CA SER A 286 -1.05 9.37 16.95
C SER A 286 -1.14 10.84 17.37
N ALA A 287 -0.43 11.17 18.45
CA ALA A 287 -0.32 12.55 18.92
C ALA A 287 0.51 13.40 17.94
N ASN A 288 0.20 14.69 17.87
CA ASN A 288 1.01 15.65 17.11
C ASN A 288 2.46 15.61 17.59
N GLY A 289 3.41 15.77 16.67
CA GLY A 289 4.84 15.76 16.98
C GLY A 289 5.46 14.38 17.19
N SER A 290 4.66 13.29 17.23
CA SER A 290 5.20 11.92 17.18
C SER A 290 5.68 11.55 15.78
N LEU A 291 6.57 10.56 15.68
CA LEU A 291 7.07 10.10 14.38
C LEU A 291 5.95 9.56 13.48
N SER A 292 5.02 8.78 14.01
CA SER A 292 3.85 8.28 13.26
C SER A 292 3.00 9.40 12.66
N HIS A 293 2.85 10.52 13.38
CA HIS A 293 2.16 11.70 12.87
C HIS A 293 3.00 12.48 11.84
N GLY A 294 4.32 12.52 12.03
CA GLY A 294 5.26 13.07 11.05
C GLY A 294 5.19 12.33 9.71
N PHE A 295 5.23 11.00 9.75
CA PHE A 295 5.07 10.16 8.56
C PHE A 295 3.69 10.34 7.91
N TYR A 296 2.61 10.36 8.70
CA TYR A 296 1.27 10.71 8.21
C TYR A 296 1.21 12.05 7.48
N SER A 297 1.87 13.08 8.04
CA SER A 297 1.92 14.42 7.44
C SER A 297 2.76 14.45 6.16
N PHE A 298 3.79 13.62 6.08
CA PHE A 298 4.62 13.46 4.88
C PHE A 298 3.82 12.85 3.72
N VAL A 299 3.16 11.71 3.95
CA VAL A 299 2.39 10.97 2.94
C VAL A 299 1.21 11.80 2.41
N THR A 300 0.52 12.52 3.31
CA THR A 300 -0.60 13.41 2.96
C THR A 300 -0.14 14.76 2.39
N GLY A 301 1.16 15.05 2.48
CA GLY A 301 1.79 16.27 1.98
C GLY A 301 2.17 16.20 0.51
N THR A 302 2.71 17.31 -0.02
CA THR A 302 3.03 17.44 -1.45
C THR A 302 4.09 16.45 -1.93
N ILE A 303 5.05 16.09 -1.08
CA ILE A 303 6.12 15.14 -1.45
C ILE A 303 5.54 13.73 -1.58
N GLY A 304 4.81 13.24 -0.56
CA GLY A 304 4.15 11.93 -0.61
C GLY A 304 3.20 11.80 -1.81
N GLN A 305 2.32 12.79 -2.01
CA GLN A 305 1.40 12.76 -3.17
C GLN A 305 2.12 12.71 -4.53
N LYS A 306 3.33 13.29 -4.66
CA LYS A 306 4.16 13.15 -5.87
C LYS A 306 4.78 11.77 -6.02
N ILE A 307 5.17 11.12 -4.92
CA ILE A 307 5.67 9.74 -4.94
C ILE A 307 4.56 8.81 -5.40
N ILE A 308 3.37 8.90 -4.79
CA ILE A 308 2.17 8.16 -5.20
C ILE A 308 1.89 8.31 -6.69
N GLN A 309 1.95 9.53 -7.23
CA GLN A 309 1.74 9.76 -8.66
C GLN A 309 2.70 8.97 -9.56
N ARG A 310 3.94 8.74 -9.12
CA ARG A 310 4.97 7.98 -9.85
C ARG A 310 4.76 6.47 -9.77
N THR A 311 3.96 5.98 -8.82
CA THR A 311 3.66 4.54 -8.66
C THR A 311 2.63 4.00 -9.66
N GLY A 312 2.09 4.86 -10.54
CA GLY A 312 1.10 4.47 -11.54
C GLY A 312 -0.36 4.57 -11.08
N ILE A 313 -0.60 4.84 -9.79
CA ILE A 313 -1.93 5.08 -9.24
C ILE A 313 -2.20 6.59 -9.06
N LEU A 314 -3.46 6.94 -8.79
CA LEU A 314 -3.89 8.33 -8.76
C LEU A 314 -3.74 8.93 -7.34
N PRO A 315 -2.96 9.99 -7.13
CA PRO A 315 -2.88 10.64 -5.81
C PRO A 315 -4.20 11.34 -5.47
N ALA A 316 -4.52 11.43 -4.18
CA ALA A 316 -5.71 12.16 -3.72
C ALA A 316 -5.61 13.67 -3.97
N ARG A 317 -4.39 14.22 -4.12
CA ARG A 317 -4.12 15.60 -4.50
C ARG A 317 -3.27 15.64 -5.77
N VAL A 318 -3.89 15.93 -6.91
CA VAL A 318 -3.18 16.18 -8.17
C VAL A 318 -2.79 17.66 -8.24
N GLN A 319 -1.49 17.95 -8.31
CA GLN A 319 -1.03 19.30 -8.64
C GLN A 319 -0.98 19.40 -10.18
N PRO A 320 -1.59 20.43 -10.80
CA PRO A 320 -1.46 20.64 -12.24
C PRO A 320 0.02 20.82 -12.59
N ARG A 321 0.53 20.06 -13.57
CA ARG A 321 1.84 20.37 -14.16
C ARG A 321 1.67 21.67 -14.94
N MET A 322 2.33 22.74 -14.52
CA MET A 322 2.50 23.91 -15.38
C MET A 322 3.48 23.52 -16.49
N VAL A 323 2.94 23.22 -17.67
CA VAL A 323 3.75 23.04 -18.88
C VAL A 323 4.00 24.44 -19.42
N ASN A 324 5.20 24.98 -19.20
CA ASN A 324 5.64 26.15 -19.92
C ASN A 324 5.95 25.70 -21.36
N LEU A 325 5.07 26.08 -22.28
CA LEU A 325 5.36 26.04 -23.70
C LEU A 325 6.35 27.17 -23.97
N ASN A 326 7.64 26.84 -24.02
CA ASN A 326 8.67 27.71 -24.56
C ASN A 326 8.78 27.50 -26.06
#